data_AF-A0A7W0U0S4-F1
#
_entry.id   AF-A0A7W0U0S4-F1
#
_cell.length_a   1.000
_cell.length_b   1.000
_cell.length_c   1.000
_cell.angle_alpha   90.00
_cell.angle_beta   90.00
_cell.angle_gamma   90.00
#
_symmetry.space_group_name_H-M   'P 1'
#
loop_
_entity.id
_entity.type
_entity.pdbx_description
1 polymer ?
#
loop_
_entity_poly.entity_id
_entity_poly.type
_entity_poly.pdbx_seq_one_letter_code
_entity_poly.pdbx_strand_id
1 'polypeptide(L)'
;MHRVRRTEGGQRSRRTQSRPDHRHEGQPPHVLLVRGSARVEIVDGVPEDYLKASRKLVGEQGMAAFEEQVRTLYDQMARIVLTPDWAKVLDFETRAPEFVHQLAAAKGLGPPS
;
A
#
# COMPACT_ATOMS: atom_id res chain seq x y z
N MET A 1 -20.27 -55.16 -20.37
CA MET A 1 -20.27 -54.03 -21.32
C MET A 1 -20.63 -52.75 -20.57
N HIS A 2 -19.66 -51.89 -20.25
CA HIS A 2 -19.94 -50.51 -19.81
C HIS A 2 -18.87 -49.59 -20.40
N ARG A 3 -19.32 -48.68 -21.27
CA ARG A 3 -18.51 -47.74 -22.04
C ARG A 3 -18.23 -46.51 -21.17
N VAL A 4 -16.96 -46.25 -20.85
CA VAL A 4 -16.53 -45.00 -20.22
C VAL A 4 -16.69 -43.86 -21.23
N ARG A 5 -17.53 -42.87 -20.92
CA ARG A 5 -17.62 -41.64 -21.70
C ARG A 5 -16.49 -40.70 -21.29
N ARG A 6 -15.67 -40.32 -22.27
CA ARG A 6 -14.70 -39.23 -22.21
C ARG A 6 -15.48 -37.91 -22.14
N THR A 7 -15.30 -37.13 -21.08
CA THR A 7 -15.72 -35.72 -21.04
C THR A 7 -14.51 -34.85 -21.32
N GLU A 8 -14.61 -34.09 -22.40
CA GLU A 8 -13.66 -33.09 -22.87
C GLU A 8 -13.75 -31.80 -22.05
N GLY A 9 -12.68 -31.01 -22.09
CA GLY A 9 -12.84 -29.55 -22.19
C GLY A 9 -13.01 -28.75 -20.91
N GLY A 10 -12.29 -29.09 -19.84
CA GLY A 10 -12.10 -28.16 -18.71
C GLY A 10 -11.10 -27.06 -19.06
N GLN A 11 -11.53 -26.02 -19.79
CA GLN A 11 -10.76 -24.81 -20.04
C GLN A 11 -10.39 -24.17 -18.68
N ARG A 12 -9.18 -24.43 -18.17
CA ARG A 12 -8.64 -23.70 -17.03
C ARG A 12 -8.39 -22.28 -17.49
N SER A 13 -9.39 -21.42 -17.31
CA SER A 13 -9.24 -19.98 -17.37
C SER A 13 -8.26 -19.58 -16.26
N ARG A 14 -6.97 -19.55 -16.60
CA ARG A 14 -6.00 -18.74 -15.88
C ARG A 14 -6.40 -17.30 -16.17
N ARG A 15 -7.39 -16.77 -15.44
CA ARG A 15 -7.40 -15.34 -15.16
C ARG A 15 -6.13 -15.09 -14.36
N THR A 16 -5.05 -14.77 -15.06
CA THR A 16 -4.04 -13.87 -14.52
C THR A 16 -4.80 -12.60 -14.16
N GLN A 17 -5.32 -12.57 -12.94
CA GLN A 17 -5.59 -11.33 -12.27
C GLN A 17 -4.21 -10.70 -12.16
N SER A 18 -3.90 -9.84 -13.13
CA SER A 18 -2.75 -8.96 -13.10
C SER A 18 -2.83 -8.27 -11.76
N ARG A 19 -2.00 -8.76 -10.82
CA ARG A 19 -1.86 -8.14 -9.51
C ARG A 19 -1.49 -6.70 -9.82
N PRO A 20 -2.32 -5.71 -9.44
CA PRO A 20 -1.93 -4.33 -9.61
C PRO A 20 -0.60 -4.18 -8.88
N ASP A 21 0.41 -3.72 -9.61
CA ASP A 21 1.73 -3.38 -9.09
C ASP A 21 1.50 -2.42 -7.92
N HIS A 22 1.46 -2.96 -6.70
CA HIS A 22 1.55 -2.18 -5.49
C HIS A 22 2.97 -1.66 -5.51
N ARG A 23 3.17 -0.55 -6.22
CA ARG A 23 4.45 0.14 -6.25
C ARG A 23 4.82 0.36 -4.79
N HIS A 24 5.78 -0.41 -4.31
CA HIS A 24 6.70 0.13 -3.34
C HIS A 24 7.29 1.35 -4.06
N GLU A 25 6.88 2.54 -3.63
CA GLU A 25 7.56 3.77 -4.04
C GLU A 25 9.06 3.50 -3.91
N GLY A 26 9.77 3.58 -5.05
CA GLY A 26 11.19 3.30 -5.30
C GLY A 26 12.01 2.55 -4.24
N GLN A 27 12.77 1.54 -4.66
CA GLN A 27 13.98 1.21 -3.89
C GLN A 27 15.04 2.28 -4.16
N PRO A 28 15.72 2.78 -3.11
CA PRO A 28 15.60 2.40 -1.71
C PRO A 28 14.44 3.12 -0.97
N PRO A 29 13.83 2.50 0.07
CA PRO A 29 12.65 3.05 0.72
C PRO A 29 12.97 4.26 1.61
N HIS A 30 12.10 5.26 1.61
CA HIS A 30 12.06 6.27 2.68
C HIS A 30 11.21 5.77 3.84
N VAL A 31 11.82 5.55 5.01
CA VAL A 31 11.12 5.00 6.18
C VAL A 31 11.01 6.04 7.28
N LEU A 32 9.79 6.28 7.75
CA LEU A 32 9.52 7.05 8.96
C LEU A 32 9.06 6.10 10.08
N LEU A 33 9.83 6.05 11.15
CA LEU A 33 9.45 5.40 12.40
C LEU A 33 8.92 6.46 13.36
N VAL A 34 7.80 6.19 14.02
CA VAL A 34 7.17 7.10 14.97
C VAL A 34 6.84 6.35 16.26
N ARG A 35 7.04 7.00 17.39
CA ARG A 35 6.59 6.54 18.71
C ARG A 35 5.86 7.70 19.41
N GLY A 36 4.83 7.35 20.17
CA GLY A 36 4.01 8.29 20.90
C GLY A 36 2.74 7.62 21.42
N SER A 37 1.73 8.42 21.71
CA SER A 37 0.41 7.92 22.09
C SER A 37 -0.51 7.82 20.87
N ALA A 38 -1.47 6.90 20.97
CA ALA A 38 -2.57 6.76 20.01
C ALA A 38 -3.88 6.88 20.76
N ARG A 39 -4.81 7.68 20.23
CA ARG A 39 -6.19 7.75 20.68
C ARG A 39 -7.09 7.23 19.58
N VAL A 40 -8.01 6.34 19.95
CA VAL A 40 -9.01 5.80 19.03
C VAL A 40 -10.37 6.36 19.43
N GLU A 41 -11.07 6.93 18.46
CA GLU A 41 -12.43 7.42 18.62
C GLU A 41 -13.31 6.77 17.55
N ILE A 42 -14.48 6.27 17.94
CA ILE A 42 -15.50 5.89 16.97
C ILE A 42 -16.28 7.16 16.66
N VAL A 43 -16.34 7.53 15.39
CA VAL A 43 -17.06 8.71 14.92
C VAL A 43 -18.18 8.29 13.98
N ASP A 44 -19.25 9.07 13.97
CA ASP A 44 -20.39 8.85 13.10
C ASP A 44 -20.04 9.19 11.64
N GLY A 45 -20.34 8.26 10.75
CA GLY A 45 -20.07 8.35 9.33
C GLY A 45 -18.58 8.32 8.96
N VAL A 46 -18.29 8.85 7.78
CA VAL A 46 -16.96 8.86 7.16
C VAL A 46 -16.25 10.19 7.43
N PRO A 47 -15.05 10.20 8.04
CA PRO A 47 -14.30 11.43 8.29
C PRO A 47 -13.88 12.15 7.00
N GLU A 48 -13.97 13.47 6.98
CA GLU A 48 -13.53 14.29 5.84
C GLU A 48 -12.04 14.12 5.52
N ASP A 49 -11.20 13.94 6.55
CA ASP A 49 -9.76 13.74 6.35
C ASP A 49 -9.46 12.41 5.64
N TYR A 50 -10.29 11.38 5.84
CA TYR A 50 -10.19 10.12 5.10
C TYR A 50 -10.49 10.31 3.62
N LEU A 51 -11.52 11.10 3.27
CA LEU A 51 -11.85 11.41 1.88
C LEU A 51 -10.76 12.25 1.20
N LYS A 52 -10.25 13.28 1.89
CA LYS A 52 -9.14 14.11 1.41
C LYS A 52 -7.88 13.27 1.15
N ALA A 53 -7.52 12.37 2.07
CA ALA A 53 -6.35 11.51 1.92
C ALA A 53 -6.53 10.50 0.76
N SER A 54 -7.75 9.98 0.58
CA SER A 54 -8.07 8.99 -0.45
C SER A 54 -7.93 9.55 -1.88
N ARG A 55 -8.05 10.86 -2.08
CA ARG A 55 -7.92 11.51 -3.41
C ARG A 55 -6.64 11.16 -4.14
N LYS A 56 -5.52 11.03 -3.41
CA LYS A 56 -4.22 10.68 -3.98
C LYS A 56 -4.21 9.30 -4.63
N LEU A 57 -4.94 8.35 -4.05
CA LEU A 57 -5.00 6.96 -4.51
C LEU A 57 -6.12 6.74 -5.54
N VAL A 58 -7.28 7.32 -5.29
CA VAL A 58 -8.48 7.15 -6.13
C VAL A 58 -8.40 8.01 -7.41
N GLY A 59 -7.78 9.18 -7.33
CA GLY A 59 -7.76 10.19 -8.39
C GLY A 59 -9.07 10.97 -8.48
N GLU A 60 -9.01 12.18 -9.05
CA GLU A 60 -10.15 13.11 -9.09
C GLU A 60 -11.38 12.54 -9.81
N GLN A 61 -11.19 11.78 -10.89
CA GLN A 61 -12.28 11.23 -11.70
C GLN A 61 -13.09 10.16 -10.93
N GLY A 62 -12.45 9.37 -10.07
CA GLY A 62 -13.10 8.29 -9.32
C GLY A 62 -13.71 8.75 -7.99
N MET A 63 -13.46 10.00 -7.59
CA MET A 63 -13.60 10.41 -6.20
C MET A 63 -15.06 10.52 -5.74
N ALA A 64 -15.96 10.97 -6.62
CA ALA A 64 -17.38 11.08 -6.33
C ALA A 64 -18.02 9.70 -6.08
N ALA A 65 -17.77 8.74 -6.96
CA ALA A 65 -18.29 7.38 -6.82
C ALA A 65 -17.70 6.66 -5.60
N PHE A 66 -16.42 6.89 -5.31
CA PHE A 66 -15.78 6.35 -4.11
C PHE A 66 -16.44 6.92 -2.83
N GLU A 67 -16.65 8.24 -2.76
CA GLU A 67 -17.27 8.88 -1.60
C GLU A 67 -18.67 8.33 -1.33
N GLU A 68 -19.50 8.21 -2.37
CA GLU A 68 -20.84 7.62 -2.27
C GLU A 68 -20.78 6.18 -1.72
N GLN A 69 -19.86 5.36 -2.23
CA GLN A 69 -19.68 3.97 -1.79
C GLN A 69 -19.27 3.88 -0.32
N VAL A 70 -18.27 4.66 0.12
CA VAL A 70 -17.81 4.58 1.51
C VAL A 70 -18.83 5.13 2.49
N ARG A 71 -19.57 6.19 2.13
CA ARG A 71 -20.65 6.73 2.97
C ARG A 71 -21.86 5.80 3.05
N THR A 72 -22.12 5.02 2.01
CA THR A 72 -23.16 3.98 2.03
C THR A 72 -22.73 2.77 2.87
N LEU A 73 -21.44 2.44 2.87
CA LEU A 73 -20.91 1.23 3.50
C LEU A 73 -20.71 1.39 5.02
N TYR A 74 -20.33 2.58 5.49
CA TYR A 74 -19.91 2.80 6.87
C TYR A 74 -20.82 3.80 7.60
N ASP A 75 -21.61 3.29 8.55
CA ASP A 75 -22.37 4.11 9.49
C ASP A 75 -21.47 4.79 10.52
N GLN A 76 -20.33 4.18 10.86
CA GLN A 76 -19.32 4.70 11.78
C GLN A 76 -17.91 4.28 11.35
N MET A 77 -16.90 5.06 11.72
CA MET A 77 -15.49 4.73 11.51
C MET A 77 -14.65 4.95 12.76
N ALA A 78 -13.63 4.11 12.93
CA ALA A 78 -12.58 4.37 13.91
C ALA A 78 -11.59 5.42 13.36
N ARG A 79 -11.50 6.55 14.04
CA ARG A 79 -10.49 7.58 13.82
C ARG A 79 -9.35 7.37 14.81
N ILE A 80 -8.15 7.13 14.29
CA ILE A 80 -6.93 6.95 15.08
C ILE A 80 -6.10 8.23 14.99
N VAL A 81 -5.96 8.93 16.12
CA VAL A 81 -5.11 10.12 16.24
C VAL A 81 -3.81 9.72 16.91
N LEU A 82 -2.69 9.96 16.23
CA LEU A 82 -1.35 9.75 16.77
C LEU A 82 -0.82 11.07 17.33
N THR A 83 -0.26 11.05 18.54
CA THR A 83 0.52 12.17 19.10
C THR A 83 1.95 11.69 19.28
N PRO A 84 2.83 11.96 18.29
CA PRO A 84 4.23 11.57 18.36
C PRO A 84 4.97 12.29 19.50
N ASP A 85 5.73 11.54 20.29
CA ASP A 85 6.76 12.09 21.20
C ASP A 85 8.18 11.91 20.62
N TRP A 86 8.30 11.04 19.61
CA TRP A 86 9.55 10.67 19.00
C TRP A 86 9.34 10.24 17.54
N ALA A 87 10.30 10.57 16.68
CA ALA A 87 10.32 10.11 15.30
C ALA A 87 11.77 9.88 14.81
N LYS A 88 11.94 8.97 13.86
CA LYS A 88 13.20 8.71 13.17
C LYS A 88 12.97 8.45 11.70
N VAL A 89 13.68 9.19 10.86
CA VAL A 89 13.76 8.94 9.42
C VAL A 89 14.95 8.04 9.14
N LEU A 90 14.71 6.88 8.53
CA LEU A 90 15.76 6.07 7.91
C LEU A 90 15.78 6.40 6.43
N ASP A 91 16.90 6.94 5.99
CA ASP A 91 17.17 7.31 4.61
C ASP A 91 18.30 6.43 4.11
N PHE A 92 17.95 5.50 3.24
CA PHE A 92 18.86 4.52 2.67
C PHE A 92 19.48 4.99 1.35
N GLU A 93 19.05 6.14 0.84
CA GLU A 93 19.57 6.73 -0.40
C GLU A 93 20.76 7.63 -0.11
N THR A 94 20.58 8.60 0.81
CA THR A 94 21.58 9.65 1.06
C THR A 94 22.38 9.47 2.35
N ARG A 95 21.92 8.60 3.25
CA ARG A 95 22.54 8.38 4.58
C ARG A 95 22.98 6.94 4.83
N ALA A 96 23.16 6.15 3.78
CA ALA A 96 23.75 4.83 3.92
C ALA A 96 25.21 4.93 4.45
N PRO A 97 25.65 4.01 5.33
CA PRO A 97 27.04 4.01 5.78
C PRO A 97 28.04 3.77 4.64
N GLU A 98 29.20 4.41 4.70
CA GLU A 98 30.26 4.32 3.69
C GLU A 98 30.66 2.87 3.33
N PHE A 99 30.72 1.96 4.31
CA PHE A 99 31.06 0.56 4.05
C PHE A 99 30.04 -0.16 3.14
N VAL A 100 28.77 0.27 3.15
CA VAL A 100 27.72 -0.28 2.29
C VAL A 100 27.97 0.14 0.84
N HIS A 101 28.35 1.41 0.62
CA HIS A 101 28.74 1.90 -0.70
C HIS A 101 29.97 1.15 -1.23
N GLN A 102 30.99 0.95 -0.39
CA GLN A 102 32.19 0.20 -0.76
C GLN A 102 31.88 -1.27 -1.10
N LEU A 103 31.03 -1.91 -0.32
CA LEU A 103 30.60 -3.28 -0.58
C LEU A 103 29.80 -3.39 -1.89
N ALA A 104 28.88 -2.45 -2.14
CA ALA A 104 28.09 -2.40 -3.36
C ALA A 104 28.99 -2.22 -4.60
N ALA A 105 29.95 -1.29 -4.53
CA ALA A 105 30.96 -1.07 -5.58
C ALA A 105 31.80 -2.33 -5.83
N ALA A 106 32.29 -3.00 -4.78
CA ALA A 106 33.06 -4.24 -4.88
C ALA A 106 32.27 -5.40 -5.51
N LYS A 107 30.93 -5.34 -5.49
CA LYS A 107 30.02 -6.34 -6.07
C LYS A 107 29.46 -5.92 -7.43
N GLY A 108 29.83 -4.76 -7.97
CA GLY A 108 29.31 -4.25 -9.23
C GLY A 108 27.86 -3.74 -9.16
N LEU A 109 27.36 -3.52 -7.93
CA LEU A 109 26.05 -2.91 -7.67
C LEU A 109 26.27 -1.39 -7.54
N GLY A 110 26.54 -0.72 -8.67
CA GLY A 110 26.66 0.73 -8.70
C GLY A 110 25.33 1.43 -8.34
N PRO A 111 25.35 2.72 -7.96
CA PRO A 111 24.12 3.45 -7.66
C PRO A 111 23.15 3.40 -8.86
N PRO A 112 21.83 3.33 -8.64
CA PRO A 112 20.88 3.43 -9.74
C PRO A 112 21.10 4.77 -10.47
N SER A 113 21.15 4.70 -11.80
CA SER A 113 21.29 5.88 -12.68
C SER A 113 20.01 6.71 -12.71
#